data_AF-D8M911-F1
#
_entry.id   AF-D8M911-F1
#
_cell.length_a   1.000
_cell.length_b   1.000
_cell.length_c   1.000
_cell.angle_alpha   90.00
_cell.angle_beta   90.00
_cell.angle_gamma   90.00
#
_symmetry.space_group_name_H-M   'P 1'
#
loop_
_entity.id
_entity.type
_entity.pdbx_description
1 polymer ?
#
loop_
_entity_poly.entity_id
_entity_poly.type
_entity_poly.pdbx_seq_one_letter_code
_entity_poly.pdbx_strand_id
1 'polypeptide(L)'
;MNLKLISEDESILRLYQKFGLDQLEGNQLRFLILQILEVASGPGLHTVDKVREWVPKLNPNSAVDTTTSAIEIKNVLSEKLKDDALSEKKTQLLSLEEQKKQAENSIQNLGSDLYYGPRNEFYKMKGQCYKKTINKYVYEVCPYGNAKQDSTSLGRTFQIVNKDNEEIKTLGWDVHVNEQNQMSNGDVYFYWKGGSQCWNGPQRSLKLKLVCHASVEVLQLIEPSMCVYVGELGTPAVCPL
;
A
#
# COMPACT_ATOMS: atom_id res chain seq x y z
N MET A 1 -33.71 -48.07 38.40
CA MET A 1 -33.12 -47.55 37.15
C MET A 1 -34.25 -47.38 36.15
N ASN A 2 -34.91 -46.22 36.13
CA ASN A 2 -36.06 -45.96 35.25
C ASN A 2 -35.58 -45.25 33.99
N LEU A 3 -35.29 -46.02 32.94
CA LEU A 3 -35.24 -45.50 31.58
C LEU A 3 -36.66 -45.10 31.20
N LYS A 4 -37.00 -43.81 31.38
CA LYS A 4 -38.23 -43.22 30.85
C LYS A 4 -38.19 -43.45 29.33
N LEU A 5 -39.11 -44.26 28.84
CA LEU A 5 -39.47 -44.32 27.42
C LEU A 5 -39.93 -42.90 27.03
N ILE A 6 -39.03 -42.15 26.42
CA ILE A 6 -39.36 -40.85 25.80
C ILE A 6 -40.27 -41.19 24.62
N SER A 7 -41.45 -40.56 24.52
CA SER A 7 -42.32 -40.77 23.37
C SER A 7 -41.61 -40.32 22.08
N GLU A 8 -41.95 -40.92 20.93
CA GLU A 8 -41.34 -40.55 19.64
C GLU A 8 -41.46 -39.04 19.36
N ASP A 9 -42.60 -38.44 19.71
CA ASP A 9 -42.86 -37.00 19.55
C ASP A 9 -41.93 -36.13 20.41
N GLU A 10 -41.66 -36.54 21.65
CA GLU A 10 -40.77 -35.79 22.55
C GLU A 10 -39.30 -35.94 22.12
N SER A 11 -38.97 -37.05 21.45
CA SER A 11 -37.63 -37.28 20.87
C SER A 11 -37.39 -36.40 19.64
N ILE A 12 -38.39 -36.26 18.75
CA ILE A 12 -38.34 -35.40 17.57
C ILE A 12 -38.21 -33.94 17.98
N LEU A 13 -39.01 -33.49 18.96
CA LEU A 13 -38.97 -32.10 19.44
C LEU A 13 -37.60 -31.73 20.03
N ARG A 14 -36.96 -32.65 20.76
CA ARG A 14 -35.61 -32.43 21.30
C ARG A 14 -34.55 -32.30 20.20
N LEU A 15 -34.66 -33.10 19.14
CA LEU A 15 -33.76 -32.98 17.98
C LEU A 15 -33.97 -31.62 17.30
N TYR A 16 -35.22 -31.22 17.11
CA TYR A 16 -35.59 -29.92 16.54
C TYR A 16 -34.95 -28.75 17.32
N GLN A 17 -35.02 -28.79 18.65
CA GLN A 17 -34.39 -27.80 19.54
C GLN A 17 -32.86 -27.84 19.51
N LYS A 18 -32.24 -29.03 19.46
CA LYS A 18 -30.77 -29.16 19.40
C LYS A 18 -30.17 -28.53 18.15
N PHE A 19 -30.90 -28.57 17.04
CA PHE A 19 -30.51 -27.89 15.80
C PHE A 19 -30.95 -26.42 15.75
N GLY A 20 -31.60 -25.90 16.80
CA GLY A 20 -32.10 -24.52 16.88
C GLY A 20 -33.22 -24.22 15.89
N LEU A 21 -33.90 -25.25 15.37
CA LEU A 21 -34.94 -25.08 14.35
C LEU A 21 -36.23 -24.48 14.93
N ASP A 22 -36.42 -24.62 16.25
CA ASP A 22 -37.50 -23.99 17.01
C ASP A 22 -37.40 -22.47 17.10
N GLN A 23 -36.22 -21.91 16.81
CA GLN A 23 -35.97 -20.47 16.80
C GLN A 23 -36.23 -19.82 15.43
N LEU A 24 -36.55 -20.63 14.41
CA LEU A 24 -36.77 -20.14 13.05
C LEU A 24 -38.25 -19.84 12.82
N GLU A 25 -38.53 -18.69 12.21
CA GLU A 25 -39.87 -18.35 11.72
C GLU A 25 -40.28 -19.25 10.55
N GLY A 26 -41.59 -19.37 10.30
CA GLY A 26 -42.12 -20.26 9.27
C GLY A 26 -41.52 -20.05 7.87
N ASN A 27 -41.18 -18.82 7.49
CA ASN A 27 -40.53 -18.54 6.22
C ASN A 27 -39.05 -18.94 6.19
N GLN A 28 -38.35 -18.83 7.34
CA GLN A 28 -36.96 -19.26 7.49
C GLN A 28 -36.86 -20.79 7.43
N LEU A 29 -37.80 -21.50 8.06
CA LEU A 29 -37.92 -22.95 7.96
C LEU A 29 -38.19 -23.43 6.54
N ARG A 30 -39.13 -22.79 5.83
CA ARG A 30 -39.41 -23.10 4.42
C ARG A 30 -38.17 -22.91 3.54
N PHE A 31 -37.43 -21.82 3.75
CA PHE A 31 -36.19 -21.57 3.02
C PHE A 31 -35.12 -22.62 3.33
N LEU A 32 -34.94 -22.98 4.61
CA LEU A 32 -33.98 -24.02 5.02
C LEU A 32 -34.31 -25.39 4.43
N ILE A 33 -35.60 -25.77 4.39
CA ILE A 33 -36.03 -27.02 3.75
C ILE A 33 -35.63 -27.03 2.27
N LEU A 34 -35.87 -25.93 1.55
CA LEU A 34 -35.47 -25.83 0.14
C LEU A 34 -33.95 -25.90 -0.06
N GLN A 35 -33.16 -25.30 0.83
CA GLN A 35 -31.69 -25.41 0.83
C GLN A 35 -31.23 -26.86 1.02
N ILE A 36 -31.81 -27.57 1.98
CA ILE A 36 -31.49 -28.99 2.24
C ILE A 36 -31.85 -29.85 1.02
N LEU A 37 -32.99 -29.56 0.37
CA LEU A 37 -33.40 -30.27 -0.83
C LEU A 37 -32.46 -30.04 -2.01
N GLU A 38 -31.94 -28.81 -2.19
CA GLU A 38 -30.94 -28.52 -3.23
C GLU A 38 -29.65 -29.32 -3.02
N VAL A 39 -29.10 -29.27 -1.79
CA VAL A 39 -27.86 -29.97 -1.44
C VAL A 39 -28.01 -31.49 -1.54
N ALA A 40 -29.18 -32.02 -1.18
CA ALA A 40 -29.47 -33.46 -1.22
C ALA A 40 -29.87 -33.98 -2.61
N SER A 41 -29.99 -33.14 -3.64
CA SER A 41 -30.44 -33.49 -4.99
C SER A 41 -29.29 -33.70 -6.01
N GLY A 42 -28.11 -34.17 -5.55
CA GLY A 42 -26.97 -34.49 -6.42
C GLY A 42 -27.24 -35.61 -7.46
N PRO A 43 -26.29 -35.86 -8.39
CA PRO A 43 -26.47 -36.82 -9.48
C PRO A 43 -26.85 -38.23 -8.96
N GLY A 44 -28.04 -38.71 -9.33
CA GLY A 44 -28.57 -40.02 -8.90
C GLY A 44 -29.42 -40.01 -7.63
N LEU A 45 -29.69 -38.85 -7.00
CA LEU A 45 -30.57 -38.74 -5.83
C LEU A 45 -31.96 -38.19 -6.17
N HIS A 46 -32.98 -39.00 -5.91
CA HIS A 46 -34.42 -38.73 -6.09
C HIS A 46 -35.05 -37.99 -4.89
N THR A 47 -34.33 -37.04 -4.29
CA THR A 47 -34.75 -36.43 -3.00
C THR A 47 -36.04 -35.61 -3.15
N VAL A 48 -36.20 -34.88 -4.25
CA VAL A 48 -37.46 -34.19 -4.57
C VAL A 48 -38.60 -35.20 -4.75
N ASP A 49 -38.35 -36.34 -5.39
CA ASP A 49 -39.36 -37.38 -5.61
C ASP A 49 -39.84 -38.00 -4.29
N LYS A 50 -38.94 -38.19 -3.31
CA LYS A 50 -39.30 -38.65 -1.95
C LYS A 50 -40.18 -37.66 -1.21
N VAL A 51 -39.94 -36.35 -1.36
CA VAL A 51 -40.83 -35.33 -0.78
C VAL A 51 -42.24 -35.46 -1.37
N ARG A 52 -42.34 -35.69 -2.69
CA ARG A 52 -43.63 -35.89 -3.34
C ARG A 52 -44.36 -37.13 -2.83
N GLU A 53 -43.61 -38.17 -2.47
CA GLU A 53 -44.16 -39.39 -1.88
C GLU A 53 -44.63 -39.20 -0.42
N TRP A 54 -43.87 -38.46 0.39
CA TRP A 54 -44.10 -38.38 1.85
C TRP A 54 -45.13 -37.33 2.25
N VAL A 55 -45.22 -36.20 1.53
CA VAL A 55 -46.16 -35.13 1.89
C VAL A 55 -47.62 -35.60 1.92
N PRO A 56 -48.14 -36.35 0.92
CA PRO A 56 -49.50 -36.87 0.96
C PRO A 56 -49.74 -37.91 2.07
N LYS A 57 -48.70 -38.65 2.49
CA LYS A 57 -48.79 -39.62 3.60
C LYS A 57 -48.95 -38.92 4.94
N LEU A 58 -48.35 -37.75 5.11
CA LEU A 58 -48.45 -36.93 6.31
C LEU A 58 -49.74 -36.12 6.35
N ASN A 59 -50.18 -35.60 5.21
CA ASN A 59 -51.45 -34.88 5.07
C ASN A 59 -52.12 -35.21 3.72
N PRO A 60 -53.15 -36.08 3.73
CA PRO A 60 -53.82 -36.56 2.51
C PRO A 60 -54.45 -35.47 1.63
N ASN A 61 -54.76 -34.30 2.19
CA ASN A 61 -55.37 -33.19 1.43
C ASN A 61 -54.35 -32.27 0.76
N SER A 62 -53.05 -32.61 0.81
CA SER A 62 -52.00 -31.77 0.24
C SER A 62 -51.95 -31.90 -1.28
N ALA A 63 -52.03 -30.78 -1.99
CA ALA A 63 -51.72 -30.73 -3.42
C ALA A 63 -50.20 -30.66 -3.61
N VAL A 64 -49.61 -31.64 -4.30
CA VAL A 64 -48.18 -31.70 -4.59
C VAL A 64 -47.98 -31.58 -6.09
N ASP A 65 -47.17 -30.61 -6.52
CA ASP A 65 -46.77 -30.47 -7.91
C ASP A 65 -45.72 -31.52 -8.31
N THR A 66 -45.99 -32.24 -9.40
CA THR A 66 -45.10 -33.28 -9.93
C THR A 66 -44.09 -32.75 -10.92
N THR A 67 -44.20 -31.48 -11.33
CA THR A 67 -43.41 -30.92 -12.44
C THR A 67 -42.18 -30.14 -11.98
N THR A 68 -42.20 -29.57 -10.77
CA THR A 68 -41.09 -28.81 -10.18
C THR A 68 -39.82 -29.66 -10.10
N SER A 69 -38.73 -29.19 -10.69
CA SER A 69 -37.45 -29.90 -10.71
C SER A 69 -36.46 -29.38 -9.67
N ALA A 70 -35.44 -30.18 -9.32
CA ALA A 70 -34.35 -29.71 -8.45
C ALA A 70 -33.59 -28.51 -9.06
N ILE A 71 -33.57 -28.39 -10.39
CA ILE A 71 -32.97 -27.27 -11.12
C ILE A 71 -33.73 -25.97 -10.84
N GLU A 72 -35.06 -26.04 -10.78
CA GLU A 72 -35.91 -24.89 -10.48
C GLU A 72 -35.69 -24.38 -9.05
N ILE A 73 -35.61 -25.29 -8.07
CA ILE A 73 -35.26 -24.96 -6.69
C ILE A 73 -33.89 -24.26 -6.65
N LYS A 74 -32.88 -24.82 -7.33
CA LYS A 74 -31.55 -24.25 -7.39
C LYS A 74 -31.54 -22.84 -7.98
N ASN A 75 -32.29 -22.61 -9.06
CA ASN A 75 -32.37 -21.29 -9.70
C ASN A 75 -32.96 -20.25 -8.75
N VAL A 76 -34.09 -20.55 -8.10
CA VAL A 76 -34.77 -19.62 -7.17
C VAL A 76 -33.89 -19.32 -5.94
N LEU A 77 -33.22 -20.34 -5.39
CA LEU A 77 -32.30 -20.14 -4.27
C LEU A 77 -31.08 -19.32 -4.67
N SER A 78 -30.54 -19.55 -5.89
CA SER A 78 -29.39 -18.79 -6.41
C SER A 78 -29.71 -17.32 -6.65
N GLU A 79 -30.96 -16.99 -7.02
CA GLU A 79 -31.40 -15.59 -7.15
C GLU A 79 -31.58 -14.91 -5.79
N LYS A 80 -32.09 -15.63 -4.79
CA LYS A 80 -32.30 -15.11 -3.43
C LYS A 80 -31.00 -14.99 -2.62
N LEU A 81 -29.97 -15.75 -2.99
CA LEU A 81 -28.62 -15.71 -2.42
C LEU A 81 -27.70 -14.71 -3.14
N LYS A 82 -28.18 -13.94 -4.12
CA LYS A 82 -27.47 -12.75 -4.62
C LYS A 82 -27.45 -11.71 -3.50
N ASP A 83 -26.48 -11.87 -2.62
CA ASP A 83 -26.32 -11.11 -1.40
C ASP A 83 -26.00 -9.65 -1.75
N ASP A 84 -26.95 -8.75 -1.49
CA ASP A 84 -26.80 -7.30 -1.68
C ASP A 84 -25.56 -6.78 -0.92
N ALA A 85 -25.23 -7.40 0.22
CA ALA A 85 -24.02 -7.09 0.99
C ALA A 85 -22.72 -7.46 0.24
N LEU A 86 -22.72 -8.55 -0.55
CA LEU A 86 -21.58 -8.95 -1.38
C LEU A 86 -21.42 -8.02 -2.59
N SER A 87 -22.54 -7.58 -3.17
CA SER A 87 -22.54 -6.60 -4.27
C SER A 87 -22.01 -5.24 -3.81
N GLU A 88 -22.46 -4.79 -2.64
CA GLU A 88 -21.99 -3.55 -2.01
C GLU A 88 -20.49 -3.64 -1.67
N LYS A 89 -20.04 -4.75 -1.08
CA LYS A 89 -18.62 -4.97 -0.77
C LYS A 89 -17.74 -5.01 -2.02
N LYS A 90 -18.19 -5.62 -3.12
CA LYS A 90 -17.47 -5.61 -4.40
C LYS A 90 -17.37 -4.19 -4.97
N THR A 91 -18.44 -3.42 -4.91
CA THR A 91 -18.47 -2.03 -5.38
C THR A 91 -17.51 -1.17 -4.54
N GLN A 92 -17.50 -1.36 -3.22
CA GLN A 92 -16.59 -0.69 -2.31
C GLN A 92 -15.12 -1.04 -2.63
N LEU A 93 -14.81 -2.31 -2.88
CA LEU A 93 -13.46 -2.78 -3.22
C LEU A 93 -12.95 -2.15 -4.52
N LEU A 94 -13.77 -2.15 -5.57
CA LEU A 94 -13.43 -1.52 -6.86
C LEU A 94 -13.16 -0.01 -6.70
N SER A 95 -13.97 0.68 -5.88
CA SER A 95 -13.78 2.11 -5.63
C SER A 95 -12.47 2.42 -4.87
N LEU A 96 -12.07 1.54 -3.94
CA LEU A 96 -10.82 1.67 -3.18
C LEU A 96 -9.60 1.37 -4.06
N GLU A 97 -9.69 0.39 -4.96
CA GLU A 97 -8.63 0.09 -5.92
C GLU A 97 -8.40 1.27 -6.88
N GLU A 98 -9.47 1.90 -7.36
CA GLU A 98 -9.36 3.09 -8.21
C GLU A 98 -8.76 4.27 -7.44
N GLN A 99 -9.18 4.52 -6.21
CA GLN A 99 -8.58 5.56 -5.35
C GLN A 99 -7.09 5.30 -5.09
N LYS A 100 -6.70 4.05 -4.84
CA LYS A 100 -5.30 3.66 -4.68
C LYS A 100 -4.49 3.97 -5.94
N LYS A 101 -4.99 3.55 -7.10
CA LYS A 101 -4.34 3.80 -8.40
C LYS A 101 -4.20 5.30 -8.69
N GLN A 102 -5.22 6.09 -8.36
CA GLN A 102 -5.19 7.55 -8.51
C GLN A 102 -4.17 8.19 -7.55
N ALA A 103 -4.07 7.71 -6.31
CA ALA A 103 -3.06 8.17 -5.36
C ALA A 103 -1.65 7.81 -5.83
N GLU A 104 -1.43 6.60 -6.33
CA GLU A 104 -0.15 6.14 -6.90
C GLU A 104 0.26 7.00 -8.13
N ASN A 105 -0.67 7.25 -9.05
CA ASN A 105 -0.44 8.14 -10.19
C ASN A 105 -0.19 9.59 -9.73
N SER A 106 -0.89 10.05 -8.69
CA SER A 106 -0.66 11.39 -8.12
C SER A 106 0.73 11.48 -7.50
N ILE A 107 1.20 10.45 -6.80
CA ILE A 107 2.57 10.37 -6.28
C ILE A 107 3.59 10.40 -7.42
N GLN A 108 3.34 9.63 -8.48
CA GLN A 108 4.19 9.61 -9.67
C GLN A 108 4.23 10.97 -10.38
N ASN A 109 3.10 11.68 -10.46
CA ASN A 109 3.01 13.00 -11.08
C ASN A 109 3.53 14.13 -10.19
N LEU A 110 3.48 13.98 -8.87
CA LEU A 110 4.05 14.93 -7.88
C LEU A 110 5.57 14.77 -7.77
N GLY A 111 6.09 13.58 -8.06
CA GLY A 111 7.51 13.29 -8.19
C GLY A 111 8.01 13.71 -9.58
N SER A 112 8.54 14.93 -9.71
CA SER A 112 9.50 15.24 -10.79
C SER A 112 10.54 14.10 -10.93
N ASP A 113 11.05 13.83 -12.14
CA ASP A 113 12.11 12.83 -12.50
C ASP A 113 13.42 12.86 -11.67
N LEU A 114 13.45 13.65 -10.60
CA LEU A 114 14.54 13.84 -9.67
C LEU A 114 14.58 12.71 -8.65
N TYR A 115 15.78 12.15 -8.47
CA TYR A 115 16.07 11.13 -7.47
C TYR A 115 16.25 11.76 -6.08
N TYR A 116 15.47 11.30 -5.09
CA TYR A 116 15.50 11.83 -3.71
C TYR A 116 16.31 10.99 -2.72
N GLY A 117 17.15 10.08 -3.23
CA GLY A 117 17.75 9.03 -2.43
C GLY A 117 16.94 7.72 -2.51
N PRO A 118 17.53 6.60 -2.08
CA PRO A 118 16.93 5.26 -2.16
C PRO A 118 15.54 5.15 -1.52
N ARG A 119 15.31 5.88 -0.42
CA ARG A 119 14.03 5.93 0.30
C ARG A 119 13.51 7.35 0.47
N ASN A 120 13.86 8.24 -0.47
CA ASN A 120 13.47 9.65 -0.47
C ASN A 120 14.02 10.46 0.72
N GLU A 121 15.19 10.07 1.24
CA GLU A 121 15.87 10.69 2.39
C GLU A 121 16.02 12.21 2.22
N PHE A 122 16.25 12.67 0.99
CA PHE A 122 16.51 14.08 0.68
C PHE A 122 15.27 14.86 0.23
N TYR A 123 14.09 14.23 0.17
CA TYR A 123 12.87 14.85 -0.35
C TYR A 123 12.51 16.15 0.38
N LYS A 124 12.66 16.18 1.72
CA LYS A 124 12.37 17.36 2.54
C LYS A 124 13.24 18.58 2.20
N MET A 125 14.40 18.36 1.58
CA MET A 125 15.33 19.43 1.24
C MET A 125 14.98 20.11 -0.09
N LYS A 126 14.05 19.54 -0.88
CA LYS A 126 13.61 20.13 -2.14
C LYS A 126 12.97 21.50 -1.90
N GLY A 127 13.48 22.52 -2.59
CA GLY A 127 12.98 23.89 -2.48
C GLY A 127 13.44 24.62 -1.22
N GLN A 128 14.27 23.99 -0.39
CA GLN A 128 14.90 24.64 0.77
C GLN A 128 16.31 25.10 0.40
N CYS A 129 16.74 26.22 0.99
CA CYS A 129 18.06 26.80 0.76
C CYS A 129 18.74 27.09 2.09
N TYR A 130 20.01 26.73 2.20
CA TYR A 130 20.79 26.84 3.44
C TYR A 130 21.93 27.84 3.24
N LYS A 131 22.05 28.80 4.16
CA LYS A 131 23.04 29.87 4.10
C LYS A 131 24.11 29.71 5.16
N LYS A 132 25.36 29.96 4.80
CA LYS A 132 26.49 30.05 5.74
C LYS A 132 27.44 31.14 5.30
N THR A 133 27.83 32.00 6.24
CA THR A 133 28.91 32.95 6.01
C THR A 133 30.22 32.26 6.36
N ILE A 134 31.13 32.18 5.38
CA ILE A 134 32.48 31.63 5.58
C ILE A 134 33.46 32.71 5.10
N ASN A 135 34.36 33.12 5.99
CA ASN A 135 35.16 34.33 5.84
C ASN A 135 34.26 35.55 5.60
N LYS A 136 34.35 36.17 4.42
CA LYS A 136 33.57 37.37 4.05
C LYS A 136 32.41 37.10 3.09
N TYR A 137 32.22 35.84 2.67
CA TYR A 137 31.28 35.47 1.62
C TYR A 137 30.10 34.69 2.20
N VAL A 138 28.89 34.94 1.68
CA VAL A 138 27.69 34.19 2.02
C VAL A 138 27.46 33.11 0.98
N TYR A 139 27.60 31.86 1.39
CA TYR A 139 27.27 30.71 0.56
C TYR A 139 25.81 30.33 0.78
N GLU A 140 25.06 30.15 -0.30
CA GLU A 140 23.70 29.62 -0.27
C GLU A 140 23.64 28.37 -1.16
N VAL A 141 23.19 27.26 -0.58
CA VAL A 141 23.06 25.97 -1.27
C VAL A 141 21.61 25.51 -1.22
N CYS A 142 21.03 25.25 -2.39
CA CYS A 142 19.66 24.78 -2.53
C CYS A 142 19.68 23.39 -3.19
N PRO A 143 19.49 22.28 -2.44
CA PRO A 143 19.33 20.97 -3.03
C PRO A 143 18.19 20.96 -4.05
N TYR A 144 18.41 20.30 -5.20
CA TYR A 144 17.50 20.34 -6.36
C TYR A 144 17.30 21.73 -6.99
N GLY A 145 18.07 22.72 -6.57
CA GLY A 145 18.13 24.07 -7.14
C GLY A 145 19.56 24.46 -7.48
N ASN A 146 19.88 25.74 -7.31
CA ASN A 146 21.20 26.29 -7.58
C ASN A 146 22.04 26.44 -6.29
N ALA A 147 23.33 26.72 -6.48
CA ALA A 147 24.23 27.16 -5.43
C ALA A 147 24.89 28.48 -5.83
N LYS A 148 25.15 29.35 -4.84
CA LYS A 148 25.77 30.67 -5.05
C LYS A 148 26.69 31.09 -3.91
N GLN A 149 27.65 31.93 -4.25
CA GLN A 149 28.50 32.71 -3.35
C GLN A 149 28.11 34.18 -3.58
N ASP A 150 27.48 34.80 -2.59
CA ASP A 150 26.82 36.10 -2.73
C ASP A 150 25.88 36.11 -3.96
N SER A 151 26.22 36.89 -4.99
CA SER A 151 25.52 36.94 -6.28
C SER A 151 26.12 36.03 -7.36
N THR A 152 27.27 35.43 -7.12
CA THR A 152 27.98 34.60 -8.09
C THR A 152 27.47 33.15 -8.06
N SER A 153 26.98 32.65 -9.19
CA SER A 153 26.53 31.26 -9.28
C SER A 153 27.70 30.28 -9.18
N LEU A 154 27.60 29.35 -8.26
CA LEU A 154 28.51 28.20 -8.10
C LEU A 154 28.02 26.96 -8.84
N GLY A 155 26.74 26.91 -9.21
CA GLY A 155 26.19 25.88 -10.06
C GLY A 155 24.69 26.04 -10.25
N ARG A 156 24.19 25.58 -11.40
CA ARG A 156 22.78 25.63 -11.80
C ARG A 156 22.18 24.23 -11.92
N THR A 157 23.01 23.22 -12.18
CA THR A 157 22.60 21.83 -12.29
C THR A 157 22.96 21.11 -11.00
N PHE A 158 21.97 20.50 -10.35
CA PHE A 158 22.13 19.71 -9.13
C PHE A 158 22.17 18.21 -9.45
N GLN A 159 23.09 17.48 -8.82
CA GLN A 159 23.19 16.02 -8.89
C GLN A 159 23.56 15.44 -7.53
N ILE A 160 23.11 14.22 -7.27
CA ILE A 160 23.61 13.38 -6.18
C ILE A 160 24.68 12.48 -6.79
N VAL A 161 25.92 12.56 -6.29
CA VAL A 161 27.06 11.86 -6.88
C VAL A 161 27.91 11.14 -5.83
N ASN A 162 28.67 10.15 -6.27
CA ASN A 162 29.66 9.48 -5.43
C ASN A 162 30.99 10.27 -5.42
N LYS A 163 32.01 9.69 -4.78
CA LYS A 163 33.35 10.28 -4.72
C LYS A 163 33.94 10.56 -6.10
N ASP A 164 33.70 9.68 -7.06
CA ASP A 164 34.21 9.74 -8.44
C ASP A 164 33.35 10.63 -9.37
N ASN A 165 32.34 11.31 -8.83
CA ASN A 165 31.38 12.16 -9.54
C ASN A 165 30.38 11.40 -10.43
N GLU A 166 30.22 10.10 -10.21
CA GLU A 166 29.19 9.31 -10.88
C GLU A 166 27.84 9.58 -10.22
N GLU A 167 26.81 9.81 -11.03
CA GLU A 167 25.48 10.14 -10.55
C GLU A 167 24.79 8.91 -9.96
N ILE A 168 24.25 9.03 -8.74
CA ILE A 168 23.52 7.96 -8.09
C ILE A 168 22.04 8.13 -8.39
N LYS A 169 21.43 7.10 -8.99
CA LYS A 169 19.99 7.03 -9.28
C LYS A 169 19.39 5.68 -8.92
N THR A 170 20.08 4.86 -8.14
CA THR A 170 19.71 3.47 -7.90
C THR A 170 19.23 3.25 -6.47
N LEU A 171 18.44 2.19 -6.25
CA LEU A 171 17.96 1.81 -4.92
C LEU A 171 18.98 1.02 -4.10
N GLY A 172 20.08 0.57 -4.73
CA GLY A 172 21.07 -0.31 -4.09
C GLY A 172 22.17 0.42 -3.30
N TRP A 173 22.08 1.75 -3.17
CA TRP A 173 22.98 2.55 -2.35
C TRP A 173 22.38 2.75 -0.97
N ASP A 174 23.15 2.53 0.09
CA ASP A 174 22.78 2.96 1.43
C ASP A 174 23.38 4.35 1.69
N VAL A 175 22.51 5.32 1.93
CA VAL A 175 22.89 6.71 2.20
C VAL A 175 23.00 7.02 3.69
N HIS A 176 22.81 6.04 4.57
CA HIS A 176 22.97 6.20 6.01
C HIS A 176 24.34 5.73 6.46
N VAL A 177 24.93 6.47 7.40
CA VAL A 177 26.12 6.04 8.11
C VAL A 177 25.76 4.99 9.16
N ASN A 178 26.70 4.08 9.44
CA ASN A 178 26.62 3.17 10.59
C ASN A 178 27.01 3.89 11.90
N GLU A 179 27.03 3.15 13.02
CA GLU A 179 27.44 3.67 14.34
C GLU A 179 28.89 4.20 14.38
N GLN A 180 29.73 3.75 13.44
CA GLN A 180 31.12 4.22 13.27
C GLN A 180 31.22 5.41 12.30
N ASN A 181 30.09 6.00 11.91
CA ASN A 181 29.98 7.13 10.99
C ASN A 181 30.53 6.83 9.58
N GLN A 182 30.37 5.58 9.11
CA GLN A 182 30.83 5.11 7.80
C GLN A 182 29.65 4.67 6.93
N MET A 183 29.70 4.99 5.63
CA MET A 183 28.69 4.59 4.64
C MET A 183 29.10 3.30 3.94
N SER A 184 28.20 2.33 3.85
CA SER A 184 28.48 0.99 3.29
C SER A 184 28.89 1.04 1.81
N ASN A 185 28.28 1.95 1.02
CA ASN A 185 28.52 2.06 -0.42
C ASN A 185 29.45 3.24 -0.80
N GLY A 186 30.13 3.83 0.19
CA GLY A 186 30.96 5.01 0.03
C GLY A 186 30.22 6.32 0.24
N ASP A 187 30.99 7.41 0.26
CA ASP A 187 30.49 8.75 0.57
C ASP A 187 29.51 9.28 -0.50
N VAL A 188 28.41 9.87 -0.04
CA VAL A 188 27.42 10.57 -0.88
C VAL A 188 27.72 12.06 -0.90
N TYR A 189 27.55 12.69 -2.07
CA TYR A 189 27.77 14.11 -2.26
C TYR A 189 26.60 14.78 -2.98
N PHE A 190 26.32 16.01 -2.59
CA PHE A 190 25.57 16.95 -3.43
C PHE A 190 26.52 17.75 -4.29
N TYR A 191 26.26 17.79 -5.60
CA TYR A 191 27.10 18.46 -6.56
C TYR A 191 26.32 19.45 -7.41
N TRP A 192 26.72 20.71 -7.34
CA TRP A 192 26.23 21.77 -8.22
C TRP A 192 27.28 22.08 -9.29
N LYS A 193 26.87 22.02 -10.56
CA LYS A 193 27.74 22.23 -11.73
C LYS A 193 27.21 23.35 -12.63
N GLY A 194 28.06 23.82 -13.55
CA GLY A 194 27.66 24.79 -14.56
C GLY A 194 27.35 26.17 -13.99
N GLY A 195 28.15 26.63 -13.02
CA GLY A 195 28.04 27.97 -12.43
C GLY A 195 28.48 29.08 -13.38
N SER A 196 28.70 30.27 -12.83
CA SER A 196 29.22 31.40 -13.62
C SER A 196 30.64 31.11 -14.10
N GLN A 197 30.95 31.49 -15.33
CA GLN A 197 32.28 31.36 -15.93
C GLN A 197 33.33 32.05 -15.05
N CYS A 198 34.41 31.34 -14.75
CA CYS A 198 35.56 31.88 -14.04
C CYS A 198 36.55 32.48 -15.04
N TRP A 199 37.15 33.64 -14.70
CA TRP A 199 38.20 34.22 -15.53
C TRP A 199 39.41 33.29 -15.51
N ASN A 200 39.84 32.81 -16.69
CA ASN A 200 40.90 31.80 -16.84
C ASN A 200 40.66 30.47 -16.11
N GLY A 201 39.42 30.14 -15.75
CA GLY A 201 39.08 28.93 -15.01
C GLY A 201 37.93 28.14 -15.63
N PRO A 202 37.59 26.98 -15.05
CA PRO A 202 36.39 26.26 -15.42
C PRO A 202 35.13 27.07 -15.06
N GLN A 203 33.96 26.60 -15.51
CA GLN A 203 32.72 27.02 -14.89
C GLN A 203 32.76 26.66 -13.41
N ARG A 204 32.31 27.57 -12.55
CA ARG A 204 32.28 27.33 -11.10
C ARG A 204 31.47 26.08 -10.79
N SER A 205 31.91 25.35 -9.77
CA SER A 205 31.23 24.15 -9.26
C SER A 205 31.39 24.03 -7.75
N LEU A 206 30.41 23.41 -7.09
CA LEU A 206 30.41 23.19 -5.65
C LEU A 206 30.02 21.75 -5.33
N LYS A 207 30.91 21.00 -4.67
CA LYS A 207 30.67 19.61 -4.24
C LYS A 207 30.72 19.49 -2.72
N LEU A 208 29.59 19.13 -2.09
CA LEU A 208 29.49 18.96 -0.64
C LEU A 208 29.30 17.49 -0.29
N LYS A 209 30.17 16.93 0.55
CA LYS A 209 29.99 15.62 1.16
C LYS A 209 28.85 15.70 2.17
N LEU A 210 27.94 14.74 2.15
CA LEU A 210 26.91 14.64 3.18
C LEU A 210 27.51 13.98 4.43
N VAL A 211 27.27 14.57 5.59
CA VAL A 211 27.70 14.02 6.89
C VAL A 211 26.55 14.05 7.88
N CYS A 212 26.48 13.05 8.75
CA CYS A 212 25.44 13.00 9.78
C CYS A 212 25.57 14.22 10.71
N HIS A 213 24.47 14.95 10.86
CA HIS A 213 24.40 16.13 11.72
C HIS A 213 22.95 16.37 12.19
N ALA A 214 22.77 17.06 13.31
CA ALA A 214 21.43 17.30 13.89
C ALA A 214 20.55 18.23 13.04
N SER A 215 21.17 19.07 12.21
CA SER A 215 20.53 20.08 11.37
C SER A 215 21.15 20.09 9.98
N VAL A 216 20.42 20.66 9.02
CA VAL A 216 20.97 20.89 7.68
C VAL A 216 21.76 22.18 7.65
N GLU A 217 23.07 22.10 7.53
CA GLU A 217 23.93 23.28 7.41
C GLU A 217 25.26 22.99 6.69
N VAL A 218 25.84 24.02 6.07
CA VAL A 218 27.20 23.93 5.53
C VAL A 218 28.19 24.02 6.69
N LEU A 219 28.92 22.94 6.92
CA LEU A 219 29.85 22.80 8.05
C LEU A 219 31.24 23.32 7.70
N GLN A 220 31.78 22.87 6.56
CA GLN A 220 33.06 23.31 6.04
C GLN A 220 32.98 23.60 4.56
N LEU A 221 33.83 24.51 4.09
CA LEU A 221 33.99 24.79 2.68
C LEU A 221 35.40 25.33 2.41
N ILE A 222 36.04 24.80 1.38
CA ILE A 222 37.34 25.24 0.88
C ILE A 222 37.32 25.35 -0.65
N GLU A 223 38.25 26.13 -1.20
CA GLU A 223 38.49 26.29 -2.63
C GLU A 223 39.85 25.66 -2.97
N PRO A 224 39.94 24.33 -3.16
CA PRO A 224 41.21 23.63 -3.40
C PRO A 224 41.85 24.02 -4.74
N SER A 225 41.06 24.45 -5.70
CA SER A 225 41.54 25.00 -6.97
C SER A 225 40.60 26.12 -7.43
N MET A 226 41.11 26.98 -8.31
CA MET A 226 40.41 28.18 -8.73
C MET A 226 38.99 27.86 -9.23
N CYS A 227 38.00 28.48 -8.59
CA CYS A 227 36.57 28.36 -8.89
C CYS A 227 35.96 26.96 -8.67
N VAL A 228 36.66 26.05 -8.00
CA VAL A 228 36.15 24.73 -7.60
C VAL A 228 36.05 24.70 -6.08
N TYR A 229 34.83 24.49 -5.58
CA TYR A 229 34.54 24.53 -4.14
C TYR A 229 34.19 23.13 -3.65
N VAL A 230 34.78 22.71 -2.53
CA VAL A 230 34.46 21.44 -1.88
C VAL A 230 34.24 21.63 -0.39
N GLY A 231 33.42 20.79 0.22
CA GLY A 231 33.10 20.92 1.64
C GLY A 231 32.20 19.83 2.19
N GLU A 232 31.56 20.11 3.33
CA GLU A 232 30.60 19.22 3.98
C GLU A 232 29.28 19.92 4.24
N LEU A 233 28.20 19.20 3.96
CA LEU A 233 26.84 19.54 4.33
C LEU A 233 26.40 18.56 5.44
N GLY A 234 26.23 19.07 6.65
CA GLY A 234 25.58 18.34 7.71
C GLY A 234 24.12 18.12 7.38
N THR A 235 23.57 16.93 7.63
CA THR A 235 22.14 16.65 7.51
C THR A 235 21.73 15.43 8.35
N PRO A 236 20.55 15.45 9.00
CA PRO A 236 20.03 14.26 9.66
C PRO A 236 19.64 13.15 8.68
N ALA A 237 19.50 13.47 7.39
CA ALA A 237 19.06 12.53 6.35
C ALA A 237 20.03 11.37 6.11
N VAL A 238 21.30 11.50 6.50
CA VAL A 238 22.34 10.46 6.36
C VAL A 238 22.77 9.87 7.69
N CYS A 239 22.11 10.22 8.80
CA CYS A 239 22.40 9.66 10.11
C CYS A 239 21.95 8.19 10.23
N PRO A 240 22.48 7.44 11.22
CA PRO A 240 22.03 6.07 11.47
C PRO A 240 20.52 5.99 11.65
N LEU A 241 19.92 4.89 11.16
CA LEU A 241 18.49 4.60 11.31
C LEU A 241 18.15 3.89 12.62
#